data_AF-A0A420CJ93-F1
#
_entry.id   AF-A0A420CJ93-F1
#
_cell.length_a   1.000
_cell.length_b   1.000
_cell.length_c   1.000
_cell.angle_alpha   90.00
_cell.angle_beta   90.00
_cell.angle_gamma   90.00
#
_symmetry.space_group_name_H-M   'P 1'
#
loop_
_entity.id
_entity.type
_entity.pdbx_description
1 polymer ?
#
loop_
_entity_poly.entity_id
_entity_poly.type
_entity_poly.pdbx_seq_one_letter_code
_entity_poly.pdbx_strand_id
1 'polypeptide(L)'
;MKKLIIHSVPVVIGFIWLMAVHLTFNPVILKGPDFLKFYVILVLGFYASFFMLNSLKETISGTAFYFAGFIFLLGIIKLIRGVILGKPVGFLVVILIAEGIVTLVFISGYVNEKIK
;
A
#
# COMPACT_ATOMS: atom_id res chain seq x y z
N MET A 1 -0.47 -4.13 -20.27
CA MET A 1 -1.76 -3.63 -19.75
C MET A 1 -2.36 -4.51 -18.64
N LYS A 2 -2.39 -5.84 -18.76
CA LYS A 2 -2.94 -6.75 -17.71
C LYS A 2 -2.33 -6.55 -16.31
N LYS A 3 -1.00 -6.34 -16.23
CA LYS A 3 -0.27 -6.09 -14.98
C LYS A 3 -0.73 -4.83 -14.23
N LEU A 4 -1.08 -3.76 -14.95
CA LEU A 4 -1.60 -2.52 -14.35
C LEU A 4 -2.96 -2.73 -13.70
N ILE A 5 -3.81 -3.55 -14.34
CA ILE A 5 -5.15 -3.86 -13.85
C ILE A 5 -5.07 -4.63 -12.53
N ILE A 6 -4.16 -5.59 -12.42
CA ILE A 6 -4.04 -6.41 -11.20
C ILE A 6 -3.54 -5.58 -10.01
N HIS A 7 -2.60 -4.65 -10.21
CA HIS A 7 -2.14 -3.76 -9.14
C HIS A 7 -3.11 -2.62 -8.82
N SER A 8 -4.01 -2.25 -9.73
CA SER A 8 -5.03 -1.23 -9.47
C SER A 8 -6.27 -1.78 -8.76
N VAL A 9 -6.56 -3.08 -8.86
CA VAL A 9 -7.71 -3.72 -8.20
C VAL A 9 -7.74 -3.45 -6.68
N PRO A 10 -6.65 -3.64 -5.92
CA PRO A 10 -6.63 -3.33 -4.48
C PRO A 10 -6.92 -1.87 -4.16
N VAL A 11 -6.41 -0.96 -5.00
CA VAL A 11 -6.65 0.47 -4.87
C VAL A 11 -8.13 0.76 -5.09
N VAL A 12 -8.70 0.24 -6.17
CA VAL A 12 -10.14 0.39 -6.48
C VAL A 12 -11.01 -0.18 -5.36
N ILE A 13 -10.71 -1.38 -4.85
CA ILE A 13 -11.44 -1.99 -3.73
C ILE A 13 -11.36 -1.11 -2.47
N GLY A 14 -10.17 -0.59 -2.15
CA GLY A 14 -9.99 0.34 -1.03
C GLY A 14 -10.85 1.60 -1.17
N PHE A 15 -10.86 2.21 -2.36
CA PHE A 15 -11.68 3.40 -2.63
C PHE A 15 -13.19 3.11 -2.68
N ILE A 16 -13.61 1.92 -3.14
CA ILE A 16 -15.01 1.49 -3.05
C ILE A 16 -15.43 1.38 -1.58
N TRP A 17 -14.60 0.77 -0.73
CA TRP A 17 -14.86 0.69 0.71
C TRP A 17 -14.95 2.08 1.35
N LEU A 18 -14.02 2.98 0.97
CA LEU A 18 -14.00 4.36 1.43
C LEU A 18 -15.29 5.11 1.08
N MET A 19 -15.76 4.95 -0.17
CA MET A 19 -16.99 5.58 -0.65
C MET A 19 -18.23 4.98 0.01
N ALA A 20 -18.30 3.65 0.14
CA ALA A 20 -19.47 2.96 0.68
C ALA A 20 -19.69 3.24 2.18
N VAL A 21 -18.61 3.36 2.97
CA VAL A 21 -18.71 3.49 4.43
C VAL A 21 -18.64 4.95 4.88
N HIS A 22 -17.79 5.75 4.24
CA HIS A 22 -17.48 7.11 4.70
C HIS A 22 -17.91 8.20 3.72
N LEU A 23 -18.51 7.84 2.57
CA LEU A 23 -19.01 8.78 1.56
C LEU A 23 -17.97 9.86 1.18
N THR A 24 -16.69 9.47 1.20
CA THR A 24 -15.57 10.36 0.91
C THR A 24 -14.60 9.70 -0.04
N PHE A 25 -13.91 10.51 -0.84
CA PHE A 25 -12.79 10.08 -1.67
C PHE A 25 -11.43 10.43 -1.03
N ASN A 26 -11.42 11.10 0.13
CA ASN A 26 -10.18 11.52 0.77
C ASN A 26 -9.87 10.65 1.99
N PRO A 27 -8.97 9.65 1.88
CA PRO A 27 -8.63 8.77 3.00
C PRO A 27 -7.91 9.51 4.14
N VAL A 28 -7.25 10.64 3.87
CA VAL A 28 -6.51 11.42 4.88
C VAL A 28 -7.45 12.04 5.92
N ILE A 29 -8.73 12.26 5.58
CA ILE A 29 -9.75 12.83 6.46
C ILE A 29 -10.28 11.81 7.49
N LEU A 30 -10.14 10.50 7.22
CA LEU A 30 -10.65 9.45 8.10
C LEU A 30 -10.17 9.60 9.55
N LYS A 31 -10.95 9.12 10.51
CA LYS A 31 -10.49 9.01 11.91
C LYS A 31 -9.41 7.92 12.00
N GLY A 32 -8.57 7.96 13.02
CA GLY A 32 -7.43 7.05 13.17
C GLY A 32 -7.77 5.56 12.95
N PRO A 33 -8.79 5.00 13.63
CA PRO A 33 -9.17 3.59 13.46
C PRO A 33 -9.65 3.26 12.05
N ASP A 34 -10.46 4.14 11.45
CA ASP A 34 -11.01 3.94 10.11
C ASP A 34 -9.92 4.05 9.04
N PHE A 35 -8.99 4.98 9.20
CA PHE A 35 -7.80 5.06 8.35
C PHE A 35 -6.97 3.79 8.46
N LEU A 36 -6.78 3.26 9.68
CA LEU A 36 -5.99 2.04 9.86
C LEU A 36 -6.63 0.86 9.12
N LYS A 37 -7.96 0.71 9.21
CA LYS A 37 -8.71 -0.32 8.46
C LYS A 37 -8.55 -0.14 6.94
N PHE A 38 -8.75 1.07 6.43
CA PHE A 38 -8.50 1.40 5.02
C PHE A 38 -7.09 0.99 4.61
N TYR A 39 -6.10 1.41 5.39
CA TYR A 39 -4.69 1.21 5.09
C TYR A 39 -4.32 -0.27 5.09
N VAL A 40 -4.82 -1.04 6.05
CA VAL A 40 -4.61 -2.50 6.10
C VAL A 40 -5.25 -3.20 4.90
N ILE A 41 -6.47 -2.82 4.49
CA ILE A 41 -7.11 -3.36 3.27
C ILE A 41 -6.24 -3.07 2.05
N LEU A 42 -5.75 -1.83 1.93
CA LEU A 42 -4.92 -1.37 0.82
C LEU A 42 -3.60 -2.14 0.75
N VAL A 43 -2.88 -2.24 1.87
CA VAL A 43 -1.59 -2.94 1.98
C VAL A 43 -1.78 -4.44 1.72
N LEU A 44 -2.71 -5.10 2.41
CA LEU A 44 -2.93 -6.54 2.23
C LEU A 44 -3.38 -6.86 0.80
N GLY A 45 -4.32 -6.10 0.25
CA GLY A 45 -4.78 -6.30 -1.11
C GLY A 45 -3.63 -6.13 -2.12
N PHE A 46 -2.82 -5.07 -1.97
CA PHE A 46 -1.71 -4.80 -2.87
C PHE A 46 -0.65 -5.91 -2.84
N TYR A 47 -0.18 -6.30 -1.65
CA TYR A 47 0.84 -7.33 -1.53
C TYR A 47 0.32 -8.74 -1.86
N ALA A 48 -0.96 -9.03 -1.63
CA ALA A 48 -1.56 -10.30 -2.07
C ALA A 48 -1.60 -10.38 -3.62
N SER A 49 -2.06 -9.31 -4.29
CA SER A 49 -2.03 -9.22 -5.75
C SER A 49 -0.60 -9.31 -6.30
N PHE A 50 0.36 -8.71 -5.60
CA PHE A 50 1.77 -8.77 -5.95
C PHE A 50 2.35 -10.18 -5.81
N PHE A 51 2.07 -10.87 -4.71
CA PHE A 51 2.52 -12.25 -4.47
C PHE A 51 1.96 -13.22 -5.52
N MET A 52 0.69 -13.05 -5.89
CA MET A 52 0.02 -13.86 -6.90
C MET A 52 0.67 -13.68 -8.29
N LEU A 53 1.05 -12.45 -8.66
CA LEU A 53 1.79 -12.15 -9.89
C LEU A 53 3.20 -12.76 -9.88
N ASN A 54 3.92 -12.67 -8.76
CA ASN A 54 5.25 -13.26 -8.62
C ASN A 54 5.22 -14.79 -8.74
N SER A 55 4.19 -15.45 -8.19
CA SER A 55 3.99 -16.89 -8.34
C SER A 55 3.72 -17.33 -9.78
N LEU A 56 3.21 -16.44 -10.64
CA LEU A 56 2.98 -16.70 -12.05
C LEU A 56 4.23 -16.51 -12.91
N LYS A 57 5.40 -16.25 -12.31
CA LYS A 57 6.68 -15.91 -12.98
C LYS A 57 6.55 -14.73 -13.95
N GLU A 58 5.52 -13.92 -13.82
CA GLU A 58 5.42 -12.70 -14.61
C GLU A 58 6.37 -11.66 -14.02
N THR A 59 7.24 -11.12 -14.87
CA THR A 59 8.19 -10.07 -14.50
C THR A 59 7.49 -8.92 -13.78
N ILE A 60 7.96 -8.63 -12.56
CA ILE A 60 7.52 -7.48 -11.78
C ILE A 60 7.81 -6.23 -12.59
N SER A 61 6.76 -5.47 -12.87
CA SER A 61 6.85 -4.24 -13.65
C SER A 61 7.24 -3.10 -12.72
N GLY A 62 8.06 -2.15 -13.21
CA GLY A 62 8.42 -0.94 -12.47
C GLY A 62 7.20 -0.17 -11.93
N THR A 63 6.03 -0.34 -12.55
CA THR A 63 4.74 0.17 -12.10
C THR A 63 4.36 -0.26 -10.68
N ALA A 64 4.72 -1.48 -10.26
CA ALA A 64 4.40 -1.94 -8.91
C ALA A 64 5.16 -1.16 -7.83
N PHE A 65 6.38 -0.70 -8.12
CA PHE A 65 7.11 0.20 -7.21
C PHE A 65 6.43 1.56 -7.07
N TYR A 66 5.85 2.09 -8.15
CA TYR A 66 5.06 3.33 -8.06
C TYR A 66 3.83 3.17 -7.17
N PHE A 67 3.12 2.03 -7.28
CA PHE A 67 1.98 1.75 -6.40
C PHE A 67 2.41 1.54 -4.94
N ALA A 68 3.47 0.77 -4.68
CA ALA A 68 4.01 0.60 -3.33
C ALA A 68 4.43 1.95 -2.72
N GLY A 69 5.13 2.78 -3.49
CA GLY A 69 5.52 4.12 -3.06
C GLY A 69 4.32 5.04 -2.78
N PHE A 70 3.25 4.94 -3.58
CA PHE A 70 2.01 5.69 -3.34
C PHE A 70 1.31 5.27 -2.04
N ILE A 71 1.21 3.96 -1.78
CA ILE A 71 0.62 3.43 -0.54
C ILE A 71 1.45 3.90 0.65
N PHE A 72 2.77 3.71 0.60
CA PHE A 72 3.69 4.16 1.63
C PHE A 72 3.57 5.66 1.91
N LEU A 73 3.47 6.49 0.87
CA LEU A 73 3.32 7.94 1.01
C LEU A 73 2.01 8.32 1.71
N LEU A 74 0.90 7.64 1.42
CA LEU A 74 -0.37 7.84 2.13
C LEU A 74 -0.23 7.56 3.63
N GLY A 75 0.49 6.48 3.99
CA GLY A 75 0.77 6.15 5.39
C GLY A 75 1.62 7.22 6.07
N ILE A 76 2.67 7.73 5.40
CA ILE A 76 3.53 8.81 5.93
C ILE A 76 2.75 10.11 6.14
N ILE A 77 1.92 10.53 5.18
CA ILE A 77 1.08 11.73 5.32
C ILE A 77 0.19 11.61 6.55
N LYS A 78 -0.42 10.43 6.77
CA LYS A 78 -1.25 10.20 7.94
C LYS A 78 -0.43 10.20 9.23
N LEU A 79 0.75 9.59 9.22
CA LEU A 79 1.65 9.53 10.36
C LEU A 79 2.00 10.94 10.85
N ILE A 80 2.46 11.81 9.93
CA ILE A 80 2.79 13.21 10.25
C ILE A 80 1.59 13.91 10.89
N ARG A 81 0.39 13.77 10.28
CA ARG A 81 -0.84 14.37 10.81
C ARG A 81 -1.20 13.82 12.19
N GLY A 82 -1.03 12.52 12.41
CA GLY A 82 -1.30 11.87 13.70
C GLY A 82 -0.37 12.36 14.81
N VAL A 83 0.93 12.51 14.49
CA VAL A 83 1.96 13.03 15.41
C VAL A 83 1.67 14.49 15.78
N ILE A 84 1.38 15.35 14.79
CA ILE A 84 1.04 16.77 15.03
C ILE A 84 -0.19 16.90 15.94
N LEU A 85 -1.18 16.02 15.78
CA LEU A 85 -2.40 16.02 16.58
C LEU A 85 -2.26 15.30 17.94
N GLY A 86 -1.04 14.85 18.31
CA GLY A 86 -0.79 14.10 19.54
C GLY A 86 -1.56 12.78 19.65
N LYS A 87 -1.96 12.20 18.51
CA LYS A 87 -2.73 10.95 18.47
C LYS A 87 -1.79 9.74 18.52
N PRO A 88 -2.23 8.62 19.11
CA PRO A 88 -1.45 7.39 19.08
C PRO A 88 -1.33 6.88 17.65
N VAL A 89 -0.08 6.68 17.19
CA VAL A 89 0.24 6.23 15.83
C VAL A 89 1.04 4.93 15.79
N GLY A 90 1.20 4.24 16.93
CA GLY A 90 2.05 3.05 17.05
C GLY A 90 1.75 1.96 16.03
N PHE A 91 0.47 1.61 15.85
CA PHE A 91 0.07 0.62 14.83
C PHE A 91 0.45 1.03 13.41
N LEU A 92 0.29 2.32 13.07
CA LEU A 92 0.63 2.82 11.75
C LEU A 92 2.15 2.75 11.50
N VAL A 93 2.95 3.05 12.52
CA VAL A 93 4.43 2.93 12.45
C VAL A 93 4.84 1.48 12.18
N VAL A 94 4.25 0.51 12.88
CA VAL A 94 4.56 -0.91 12.67
C VAL A 94 4.23 -1.35 11.24
N ILE A 95 3.08 -0.93 10.71
CA ILE A 95 2.68 -1.26 9.33
C ILE A 95 3.65 -0.64 8.32
N LEU A 96 4.03 0.63 8.51
CA LEU A 96 4.98 1.32 7.63
C LEU A 96 6.36 0.66 7.63
N ILE A 97 6.86 0.23 8.79
CA ILE A 97 8.13 -0.49 8.87
C ILE A 97 8.05 -1.81 8.10
N ALA A 98 6.97 -2.59 8.30
CA ALA A 98 6.77 -3.85 7.59
C ALA A 98 6.70 -3.63 6.07
N GLU A 99 5.92 -2.64 5.62
CA GLU A 99 5.81 -2.26 4.20
C GLU A 99 7.17 -1.88 3.59
N GLY A 100 7.98 -1.11 4.33
CA GLY A 100 9.33 -0.73 3.92
C GLY A 100 10.26 -1.94 3.75
N ILE A 101 10.29 -2.85 4.72
CA ILE A 101 11.10 -4.08 4.66
C ILE A 101 10.69 -4.92 3.45
N VAL A 102 9.39 -5.17 3.29
CA VAL A 102 8.86 -5.98 2.20
C VAL A 102 9.24 -5.36 0.85
N THR A 103 9.09 -4.05 0.69
CA THR A 103 9.46 -3.33 -0.54
C THR A 103 10.95 -3.44 -0.84
N LEU A 104 11.82 -3.25 0.17
CA LEU A 104 13.27 -3.37 0.00
C LEU A 104 13.71 -4.77 -0.42
N VAL A 105 13.16 -5.81 0.20
CA VAL A 105 13.44 -7.21 -0.17
C VAL A 105 13.11 -7.44 -1.65
N PHE A 106 11.96 -6.95 -2.11
CA PHE A 106 11.56 -7.11 -3.50
C PHE A 106 12.40 -6.27 -4.49
N ILE A 107 12.76 -5.02 -4.14
CA ILE A 107 13.68 -4.22 -4.96
C ILE A 107 15.00 -4.99 -5.14
N SER A 108 15.56 -5.53 -4.05
CA SER A 108 16.82 -6.26 -4.10
C SER A 108 16.74 -7.51 -4.99
N GLY A 109 15.63 -8.25 -4.94
CA GLY A 109 15.37 -9.39 -5.83
C GLY A 109 15.29 -9.00 -7.30
N TYR A 110 14.58 -7.91 -7.62
CA TYR A 110 14.46 -7.41 -8.99
C TYR A 110 15.79 -6.93 -9.57
N VAL A 111 16.61 -6.23 -8.77
CA VAL A 111 17.94 -5.77 -9.18
C VAL A 111 18.85 -6.98 -9.45
N ASN A 112 18.79 -8.01 -8.62
CA ASN A 112 19.62 -9.21 -8.79
C ASN A 112 19.21 -10.04 -10.03
N GLU A 113 17.91 -10.07 -10.36
CA GLU A 113 17.40 -10.73 -11.56
C GLU A 113 17.79 -10.01 -12.86
N LYS A 114 17.93 -8.68 -12.83
CA LYS A 114 18.37 -7.87 -13.99
C LYS A 114 19.88 -7.90 -14.27
N ILE A 115 20.69 -8.25 -13.27
CA ILE A 115 22.17 -8.25 -13.38
C ILE A 115 22.69 -9.62 -13.88
N LYS A 116 21.86 -10.66 -13.86
CA LYS A 116 22.20 -12.01 -14.34
C LYS A 116 21.96 -12.15 -15.84
#